data_AF-A0AAV1Y2W1-F1
#
_entry.id   AF-A0AAV1Y2W1-F1
#
_cell.length_a   1.000
_cell.length_b   1.000
_cell.length_c   1.000
_cell.angle_alpha   90.00
_cell.angle_beta   90.00
_cell.angle_gamma   90.00
#
_symmetry.space_group_name_H-M   'P 1'
#
loop_
_entity.id
_entity.type
_entity.pdbx_description
1 polymer ?
#
loop_
_entity_poly.entity_id
_entity_poly.type
_entity_poly.pdbx_seq_one_letter_code
_entity_poly.pdbx_strand_id
1 'polypeptide(L)'
;MSQTLRLGVAVIVNGVGIVLELSYVVIYLCYASAKGKAKVTMIAIPVLLLFSITAIVSAFAFHDNAHRKQLVGSIGLIVSITMYGSPLVVMKKVIQTKSVEFMPLPLSLCTFLATTLWLTYGALIRDIFVAGPSVVGIPLGILQLVLHCKYRNMSALKEPNKGDLEKGNLEKVELEKVNMEMEDMEKNVAIHKNSNF
;
A
#
# COMPACT_ATOMS: atom_id res chain seq x y z
N MET A 1 9.95 -27.95 -23.40
CA MET A 1 8.67 -27.26 -23.09
C MET A 1 8.66 -26.61 -21.71
N SER A 2 9.12 -27.28 -20.64
CA SER A 2 9.11 -26.70 -19.27
C SER A 2 10.04 -25.48 -19.07
N GLN A 3 11.25 -25.44 -19.64
CA GLN A 3 12.17 -24.30 -19.47
C GLN A 3 11.73 -23.03 -20.23
N THR A 4 11.15 -23.18 -21.42
CA THR A 4 10.67 -22.04 -22.22
C THR A 4 9.48 -21.37 -21.56
N LEU A 5 8.56 -22.16 -20.99
CA LEU A 5 7.45 -21.65 -20.19
C LEU A 5 7.97 -20.97 -18.90
N ARG A 6 9.01 -21.54 -18.29
CA ARG A 6 9.65 -21.00 -17.08
C ARG A 6 10.17 -19.57 -17.26
N LEU A 7 10.95 -19.37 -18.32
CA LEU A 7 11.49 -18.06 -18.66
C LEU A 7 10.41 -17.12 -19.21
N GLY A 8 9.48 -17.64 -20.02
CA GLY A 8 8.47 -16.81 -20.68
C GLY A 8 7.61 -15.99 -19.71
N VAL A 9 7.10 -16.62 -18.65
CA VAL A 9 6.23 -15.93 -17.68
C VAL A 9 7.01 -14.84 -16.92
N ALA A 10 8.21 -15.14 -16.45
CA ALA A 10 9.04 -14.16 -15.74
C ALA A 10 9.48 -13.01 -16.64
N VAL A 11 9.82 -13.28 -17.91
CA VAL A 11 10.23 -12.24 -18.86
C VAL A 11 9.05 -11.32 -19.19
N ILE A 12 7.85 -11.85 -19.38
CA ILE A 12 6.66 -11.04 -19.69
C ILE A 12 6.31 -10.14 -18.50
N VAL A 13 6.22 -10.71 -17.29
CA VAL A 13 5.84 -9.94 -16.09
C VAL A 13 6.86 -8.85 -15.79
N ASN A 14 8.15 -9.18 -15.81
CA ASN A 14 9.21 -8.19 -15.58
C ASN A 14 9.29 -7.18 -16.73
N GLY A 15 9.07 -7.59 -17.98
CA GLY A 15 9.07 -6.70 -19.14
C GLY A 15 7.96 -5.64 -19.06
N VAL A 16 6.74 -6.05 -18.71
CA VAL A 16 5.63 -5.11 -18.45
C VAL A 16 5.97 -4.19 -17.27
N GLY A 17 6.55 -4.75 -16.20
CA GLY A 17 7.02 -3.99 -15.03
C GLY A 17 8.01 -2.89 -15.40
N ILE A 18 9.03 -3.20 -16.22
CA ILE A 18 10.03 -2.24 -16.67
C ILE A 18 9.37 -1.10 -17.46
N VAL A 19 8.43 -1.39 -18.36
CA VAL A 19 7.73 -0.35 -19.12
C VAL A 19 6.94 0.58 -18.19
N LEU A 20 6.22 0.01 -17.22
CA LEU A 20 5.45 0.79 -16.24
C LEU A 20 6.37 1.63 -15.34
N GLU A 21 7.44 1.06 -14.80
CA GLU A 21 8.41 1.75 -13.94
C GLU A 21 9.11 2.89 -14.70
N LEU A 22 9.55 2.65 -15.94
CA LEU A 22 10.15 3.69 -16.78
C LEU A 22 9.17 4.82 -17.06
N SER A 23 7.92 4.49 -17.38
CA SER A 23 6.88 5.52 -17.60
C SER A 23 6.65 6.36 -16.34
N TYR A 24 6.61 5.73 -15.16
CA TYR A 24 6.46 6.41 -13.88
C TYR A 24 7.64 7.34 -13.58
N VAL A 25 8.88 6.86 -13.79
CA VAL A 25 10.09 7.65 -13.58
C VAL A 25 10.12 8.86 -14.54
N VAL A 26 9.77 8.67 -15.81
CA VAL A 26 9.71 9.76 -16.79
C VAL A 26 8.70 10.82 -16.37
N ILE A 27 7.48 10.43 -16.01
CA ILE A 27 6.45 11.36 -15.52
C ILE A 27 6.95 12.10 -14.28
N TYR A 28 7.54 11.39 -13.31
CA TYR A 28 8.11 12.01 -12.12
C TYR A 28 9.21 13.03 -12.48
N LEU A 29 10.12 12.69 -13.39
CA LEU A 29 11.19 13.59 -13.82
C LEU A 29 10.66 14.78 -14.64
N CYS A 30 9.51 14.68 -15.30
CA CYS A 30 8.87 15.83 -15.94
C CYS A 30 8.30 16.80 -14.88
N TYR A 31 7.52 16.28 -13.92
CA TYR A 31 6.68 17.10 -13.03
C TYR A 31 7.28 17.41 -11.65
N ALA A 32 8.32 16.72 -11.19
CA ALA A 32 8.90 16.95 -9.86
C ALA A 32 9.67 18.29 -9.77
N SER A 33 9.91 18.77 -8.55
CA SER A 33 10.79 19.93 -8.33
C SER A 33 12.26 19.57 -8.58
N ALA A 34 13.12 20.54 -8.92
CA ALA A 34 14.54 20.29 -9.22
C ALA A 34 15.27 19.52 -8.09
N LYS A 35 14.94 19.82 -6.83
CA LYS A 35 15.47 19.11 -5.66
C LYS A 35 14.99 17.66 -5.57
N GLY A 36 13.72 17.40 -5.92
CA GLY A 36 13.13 16.06 -5.97
C GLY A 36 13.73 15.20 -7.09
N LYS A 37 13.87 15.78 -8.29
CA LYS A 37 14.53 15.14 -9.44
C LYS A 37 15.95 14.70 -9.09
N ALA A 38 16.75 15.62 -8.53
CA ALA A 38 18.13 15.32 -8.13
C ALA A 38 18.23 14.17 -7.13
N LYS A 39 17.34 14.12 -6.11
CA LYS A 39 17.33 13.04 -5.13
C LYS A 39 17.00 11.69 -5.75
N VAL A 40 15.98 11.61 -6.61
CA VAL A 40 15.59 10.36 -7.27
C VAL A 40 16.67 9.88 -8.23
N THR A 41 17.25 10.78 -9.04
CA THR A 41 18.36 10.45 -9.93
C THR A 41 19.59 9.97 -9.15
N MET A 42 19.94 10.62 -8.03
CA MET A 42 21.05 10.21 -7.18
C MET A 42 20.87 8.79 -6.62
N ILE A 43 19.65 8.38 -6.29
CA ILE A 43 19.34 7.02 -5.81
C ILE A 43 19.30 6.03 -6.98
N ALA A 44 18.83 6.43 -8.15
CA ALA A 44 18.70 5.56 -9.32
C ALA A 44 20.05 5.19 -9.95
N ILE A 45 21.00 6.13 -10.01
CA ILE A 45 22.34 5.92 -10.59
C ILE A 45 23.06 4.68 -10.00
N PRO A 46 23.24 4.55 -8.66
CA PRO A 46 23.95 3.40 -8.10
C PRO A 46 23.23 2.07 -8.36
N VAL A 47 21.89 2.07 -8.43
CA VAL A 47 21.10 0.87 -8.77
C VAL A 47 21.36 0.45 -10.22
N LEU A 48 21.33 1.40 -11.15
CA LEU A 48 21.61 1.15 -12.57
C LEU A 48 23.06 0.71 -12.80
N LEU A 49 24.02 1.30 -12.08
CA LEU A 49 25.42 0.88 -12.12
C LEU A 49 25.59 -0.54 -11.59
N LEU A 50 25.01 -0.87 -10.44
CA LEU A 50 25.06 -2.22 -9.88
C LEU A 50 24.47 -3.27 -10.84
N PHE A 51 23.32 -2.96 -11.45
CA PHE A 51 22.69 -3.82 -12.44
C PHE A 51 23.58 -4.01 -13.68
N SER A 52 24.13 -2.92 -14.22
CA SER A 52 24.98 -2.93 -15.41
C SER A 52 26.28 -3.70 -15.17
N ILE A 53 26.93 -3.49 -14.03
CA ILE A 53 28.14 -4.24 -13.63
C ILE A 53 27.81 -5.72 -13.51
N THR A 54 26.71 -6.06 -12.83
CA THR A 54 26.29 -7.47 -12.68
C THR A 54 26.04 -8.11 -14.04
N ALA A 55 25.40 -7.41 -14.98
CA ALA A 55 25.14 -7.90 -16.33
C ALA A 55 26.43 -8.10 -17.13
N ILE A 56 27.36 -7.13 -17.09
CA ILE A 56 28.66 -7.21 -17.77
C ILE A 56 29.51 -8.35 -17.21
N VAL A 57 29.68 -8.41 -15.88
CA VAL A 57 30.43 -9.51 -15.22
C VAL A 57 29.82 -10.86 -15.58
N SER A 58 28.49 -10.96 -15.58
CA SER A 58 27.79 -12.19 -15.95
C SER A 58 28.00 -12.58 -17.41
N ALA A 59 28.04 -11.61 -18.33
CA ALA A 59 28.19 -11.85 -19.76
C ALA A 59 29.63 -12.21 -20.15
N PHE A 60 30.63 -11.60 -19.51
CA PHE A 60 32.03 -11.72 -19.92
C PHE A 60 32.89 -12.61 -19.02
N ALA A 61 32.57 -12.78 -17.74
CA ALA A 61 33.41 -13.55 -16.80
C ALA A 61 33.04 -15.03 -16.71
N PHE A 62 31.81 -15.42 -17.08
CA PHE A 62 31.32 -16.80 -16.92
C PHE A 62 30.76 -17.38 -18.22
N HIS A 63 31.58 -18.21 -18.88
CA HIS A 63 31.13 -19.05 -20.00
C HIS A 63 30.16 -20.17 -19.55
N ASP A 64 30.25 -20.59 -18.28
CA ASP A 64 29.36 -21.60 -17.71
C ASP A 64 28.02 -20.99 -17.26
N ASN A 65 26.94 -21.53 -17.82
CA ASN A 65 25.56 -21.12 -17.54
C ASN A 65 25.14 -21.39 -16.09
N ALA A 66 25.73 -22.37 -15.40
CA ALA A 66 25.38 -22.70 -14.03
C ALA A 66 25.87 -21.63 -13.04
N HIS A 67 27.15 -21.27 -13.12
CA HIS A 67 27.78 -20.25 -12.28
C HIS A 67 27.15 -18.87 -12.48
N ARG A 68 26.85 -18.51 -13.74
CA ARG A 68 26.15 -17.26 -14.07
C ARG A 68 24.78 -17.16 -13.42
N LYS A 69 23.99 -18.23 -13.48
CA LYS A 69 22.66 -18.29 -12.85
C LYS A 69 22.75 -18.14 -11.33
N GLN A 70 23.71 -18.79 -10.69
CA GLN A 70 23.89 -18.72 -9.25
C GLN A 70 24.29 -17.32 -8.78
N LEU A 71 25.21 -16.65 -9.47
CA LEU A 71 25.64 -15.29 -9.14
C LEU A 71 24.52 -14.26 -9.32
N VAL A 72 23.89 -14.23 -10.51
CA VAL A 72 22.78 -13.30 -10.80
C VAL A 72 21.60 -13.57 -9.88
N GLY A 73 21.26 -14.83 -9.67
CA GLY A 73 20.18 -15.24 -8.77
C GLY A 73 20.42 -14.84 -7.32
N SER A 74 21.66 -14.95 -6.83
CA SER A 74 22.00 -14.58 -5.45
C SER A 74 21.92 -13.06 -5.23
N ILE A 75 22.46 -12.27 -6.16
CA ILE A 75 22.37 -10.81 -6.11
C ILE A 75 20.90 -10.37 -6.20
N GLY A 76 20.13 -10.96 -7.13
CA GLY A 76 18.71 -10.69 -7.29
C GLY A 76 17.89 -11.01 -6.03
N LEU A 77 18.23 -12.10 -5.32
CA LEU A 77 17.62 -12.45 -4.05
C LEU A 77 17.88 -11.39 -2.97
N ILE A 78 19.13 -10.94 -2.82
CA ILE A 78 19.48 -9.89 -1.84
C ILE A 78 18.72 -8.59 -2.14
N VAL A 79 18.74 -8.15 -3.41
CA VAL A 79 18.03 -6.94 -3.85
C VAL A 79 16.53 -7.05 -3.57
N SER A 80 15.94 -8.20 -3.86
CA SER A 80 14.51 -8.45 -3.60
C SER A 80 14.17 -8.36 -2.10
N ILE A 81 15.01 -8.92 -1.24
CA ILE A 81 14.83 -8.82 0.22
C ILE A 81 14.94 -7.37 0.69
N THR A 82 15.91 -6.59 0.18
CA THR A 82 16.02 -5.16 0.51
C THR A 82 14.79 -4.37 0.07
N MET A 83 14.21 -4.69 -1.09
CA MET A 83 13.01 -4.03 -1.61
C MET A 83 11.81 -4.19 -0.67
N TYR A 84 11.70 -5.32 0.03
CA TYR A 84 10.68 -5.54 1.05
C TYR A 84 10.77 -4.60 2.27
N GLY A 85 11.84 -3.81 2.40
CA GLY A 85 11.87 -2.69 3.35
C GLY A 85 10.83 -1.62 3.06
N SER A 86 10.51 -1.36 1.78
CA SER A 86 9.51 -0.36 1.37
C SER A 86 8.11 -0.61 1.96
N PRO A 87 7.48 -1.80 1.76
CA PRO A 87 6.19 -2.10 2.38
C PRO A 87 6.24 -2.08 3.92
N LEU A 88 7.37 -2.40 4.54
CA LEU A 88 7.54 -2.33 6.00
C LEU A 88 7.49 -0.90 6.53
N VAL A 89 8.11 0.06 5.82
CA VAL A 89 8.03 1.49 6.17
C VAL A 89 6.60 2.01 6.04
N VAL A 90 5.88 1.58 5.00
CA VAL A 90 4.47 1.93 4.82
C VAL A 90 3.62 1.35 5.96
N MET A 91 3.82 0.09 6.34
CA MET A 91 3.14 -0.52 7.49
C MET A 91 3.38 0.25 8.80
N LYS A 92 4.63 0.65 9.08
CA LYS A 92 4.96 1.49 10.23
C LYS A 92 4.21 2.82 10.19
N LYS A 93 4.13 3.46 9.02
CA LYS A 93 3.38 4.71 8.84
C LYS A 93 1.88 4.53 9.10
N VAL A 94 1.26 3.46 8.59
CA VAL A 94 -0.16 3.14 8.85
C VAL A 94 -0.45 2.95 10.34
N ILE A 95 0.46 2.28 11.07
CA ILE A 95 0.33 2.12 12.53
C ILE A 95 0.40 3.46 13.26
N GLN A 96 1.22 4.40 12.77
CA GLN A 96 1.39 5.72 13.38
C GLN A 96 0.22 6.67 13.05
N THR A 97 -0.26 6.65 11.81
CA THR A 97 -1.33 7.55 11.36
C THR A 97 -2.73 7.09 11.76
N LYS A 98 -2.88 5.83 12.20
CA LYS A 98 -4.16 5.21 12.60
C LYS A 98 -5.31 5.33 11.59
N SER A 99 -5.00 5.65 10.34
CA SER A 99 -5.96 5.79 9.24
C SER A 99 -5.58 4.83 8.12
N VAL A 100 -6.54 4.01 7.71
CA VAL A 100 -6.49 3.03 6.59
C VAL A 100 -6.65 3.68 5.22
N GLU A 101 -6.82 5.01 5.17
CA GLU A 101 -7.11 5.76 3.95
C GLU A 101 -5.97 5.74 2.92
N PHE A 102 -4.76 5.34 3.32
CA PHE A 102 -3.58 5.32 2.45
C PHE A 102 -3.15 3.94 1.93
N MET A 103 -3.92 2.87 2.20
CA MET A 103 -3.55 1.53 1.74
C MET A 103 -4.80 0.68 1.39
N PRO A 104 -5.23 0.62 0.12
CA PRO A 104 -6.46 -0.06 -0.27
C PRO A 104 -6.34 -1.59 -0.11
N LEU A 105 -7.31 -2.19 0.59
CA LEU A 105 -7.47 -3.64 0.84
C LEU A 105 -7.17 -4.54 -0.38
N PRO A 106 -7.57 -4.18 -1.61
CA PRO A 106 -7.23 -4.95 -2.82
C PRO A 106 -5.72 -5.11 -3.04
N LEU A 107 -4.90 -4.09 -2.74
CA LEU A 107 -3.46 -4.16 -3.00
C LEU A 107 -2.76 -5.17 -2.10
N SER A 108 -3.11 -5.23 -0.81
CA SER A 108 -2.55 -6.21 0.12
C SER A 108 -2.97 -7.64 -0.25
N LEU A 109 -4.24 -7.83 -0.62
CA LEU A 109 -4.74 -9.16 -1.05
C LEU A 109 -4.11 -9.60 -2.36
N CYS A 110 -4.03 -8.72 -3.37
CA CYS A 110 -3.37 -9.00 -4.63
C CYS A 110 -1.88 -9.31 -4.43
N THR A 111 -1.19 -8.58 -3.55
CA THR A 111 0.22 -8.83 -3.24
C THR A 111 0.39 -10.20 -2.57
N PHE A 112 -0.46 -10.55 -1.60
CA PHE A 112 -0.44 -11.85 -0.95
C PHE A 112 -0.68 -13.00 -1.95
N LEU A 113 -1.73 -12.89 -2.78
CA LEU A 113 -2.04 -13.88 -3.82
C LEU A 113 -0.91 -13.99 -4.83
N ALA A 114 -0.34 -12.87 -5.27
CA ALA A 114 0.80 -12.85 -6.19
C ALA A 114 2.01 -13.56 -5.57
N THR A 115 2.38 -13.26 -4.31
CA THR A 115 3.51 -13.93 -3.63
C THR A 115 3.25 -15.41 -3.43
N THR A 116 2.00 -15.82 -3.18
CA THR A 116 1.63 -17.23 -3.03
C THR A 116 1.74 -17.96 -4.37
N LEU A 117 1.24 -17.36 -5.45
CA LEU A 117 1.34 -17.91 -6.81
C LEU A 117 2.80 -18.05 -7.25
N TRP A 118 3.64 -17.05 -6.98
CA TRP A 118 5.06 -17.10 -7.29
C TRP A 118 5.81 -18.15 -6.46
N LEU A 119 5.44 -18.34 -5.19
CA LEU A 119 6.00 -19.41 -4.35
C LEU A 119 5.60 -20.78 -4.90
N THR A 120 4.32 -21.01 -5.18
CA THR A 120 3.84 -22.28 -5.75
C THR A 120 4.50 -22.56 -7.10
N TYR A 121 4.63 -21.53 -7.94
CA TYR A 121 5.34 -21.63 -9.21
C TYR A 121 6.81 -22.00 -9.01
N GLY A 122 7.53 -21.27 -8.15
CA GLY A 122 8.94 -21.53 -7.80
C GLY A 122 9.17 -22.95 -7.25
N ALA A 123 8.27 -23.43 -6.38
CA ALA A 123 8.30 -24.78 -5.82
C ALA A 123 8.10 -25.85 -6.90
N LEU A 124 7.13 -25.64 -7.81
CA LEU A 124 6.83 -26.57 -8.90
C LEU A 124 8.01 -26.69 -9.88
N ILE A 125 8.72 -25.59 -10.12
CA ILE A 125 9.89 -25.57 -11.02
C ILE A 125 11.20 -25.92 -10.31
N ARG A 126 11.16 -26.12 -8.98
CA ARG A 126 12.30 -26.35 -8.07
C ARG A 126 13.40 -25.28 -8.22
N ASP A 127 13.00 -24.03 -8.39
CA ASP A 127 13.90 -22.89 -8.54
C ASP A 127 13.85 -22.01 -7.29
N ILE A 128 14.93 -22.06 -6.50
CA ILE A 128 15.05 -21.34 -5.24
C ILE A 128 15.18 -19.83 -5.44
N PHE A 129 15.64 -19.36 -6.60
CA PHE A 129 15.78 -17.93 -6.86
C PHE A 129 14.41 -17.27 -7.12
N VAL A 130 13.45 -18.05 -7.63
CA VAL A 130 12.06 -17.61 -7.80
C VAL A 130 11.26 -17.79 -6.51
N ALA A 131 11.46 -18.90 -5.80
CA ALA A 131 10.77 -19.18 -4.54
C ALA A 131 11.26 -18.29 -3.38
N GLY A 132 12.56 -18.00 -3.33
CA GLY A 132 13.23 -17.34 -2.21
C GLY A 132 12.63 -15.99 -1.80
N PRO A 133 12.49 -15.01 -2.73
CA PRO A 133 11.85 -13.74 -2.41
C PRO A 133 10.40 -13.94 -1.94
N SER A 134 9.67 -14.84 -2.59
CA SER A 134 8.27 -15.14 -2.26
C SER A 134 8.09 -15.70 -0.85
N VAL A 135 9.04 -16.48 -0.33
CA VAL A 135 9.04 -16.96 1.07
C VAL A 135 9.09 -15.79 2.06
N VAL A 136 9.87 -14.74 1.77
CA VAL A 136 9.95 -13.53 2.61
C VAL A 136 8.73 -12.62 2.39
N GLY A 137 8.17 -12.61 1.18
CA GLY A 137 6.99 -11.84 0.81
C GLY A 137 5.70 -12.31 1.51
N ILE A 138 5.53 -13.63 1.75
CA ILE A 138 4.31 -14.17 2.39
C ILE A 138 4.10 -13.64 3.82
N PRO A 139 5.07 -13.70 4.75
CA PRO A 139 4.92 -13.11 6.08
C PRO A 139 4.58 -11.62 6.04
N LEU A 140 5.17 -10.88 5.09
CA LEU A 140 4.89 -9.46 4.91
C LEU A 140 3.47 -9.23 4.37
N GLY A 141 3.01 -10.02 3.40
CA GLY A 141 1.63 -9.96 2.90
C GLY A 141 0.60 -10.33 3.98
N ILE A 142 0.89 -11.34 4.80
CA ILE A 142 0.07 -11.69 5.96
C ILE A 142 0.05 -10.53 6.96
N LEU A 143 1.21 -9.93 7.27
CA LEU A 143 1.28 -8.79 8.18
C LEU A 143 0.48 -7.59 7.68
N GLN A 144 0.53 -7.30 6.36
CA GLN A 144 -0.30 -6.28 5.72
C GLN A 144 -1.80 -6.58 5.88
N LEU A 145 -2.21 -7.84 5.68
CA LEU A 145 -3.61 -8.26 5.83
C LEU A 145 -4.08 -8.17 7.29
N VAL A 146 -3.27 -8.61 8.25
CA VAL A 146 -3.57 -8.59 9.69
C VAL A 146 -3.66 -7.15 10.21
N LEU A 147 -2.72 -6.29 9.83
CA LEU A 147 -2.75 -4.85 10.17
C LEU A 147 -4.02 -4.20 9.66
N HIS A 148 -4.39 -4.50 8.41
CA HIS A 148 -5.62 -4.01 7.81
C HIS A 148 -6.86 -4.49 8.59
N CYS A 149 -6.99 -5.79 8.88
CA CYS A 149 -8.13 -6.33 9.65
C CYS A 149 -8.26 -5.66 11.03
N LYS A 150 -7.14 -5.47 11.73
CA LYS A 150 -7.11 -4.84 13.06
C LYS A 150 -7.49 -3.35 13.01
N TYR A 151 -6.97 -2.60 12.04
CA TYR A 151 -7.28 -1.18 11.90
C TYR A 151 -8.68 -0.93 11.36
N ARG A 152 -9.18 -1.73 10.41
CA ARG A 152 -10.58 -1.65 9.94
C ARG A 152 -11.56 -1.86 11.10
N ASN A 153 -11.30 -2.84 11.96
CA ASN A 153 -12.15 -3.08 13.13
C ASN A 153 -12.10 -1.91 14.12
N MET A 154 -10.94 -1.28 14.30
CA MET A 154 -10.79 -0.11 15.17
C MET A 154 -11.47 1.14 14.59
N SER A 155 -11.48 1.33 13.27
CA SER A 155 -12.24 2.38 12.57
C SER A 155 -13.74 2.15 12.66
N ALA A 156 -14.21 0.91 12.50
CA ALA A 156 -15.62 0.54 12.67
C ALA A 156 -16.12 0.74 14.12
N LEU A 157 -15.22 0.61 15.11
CA LEU A 157 -15.51 0.92 16.52
C LEU A 157 -15.41 2.42 16.85
N LYS A 158 -14.79 3.23 15.98
CA LYS A 158 -14.60 4.67 16.16
C LYS A 158 -15.53 5.54 15.33
N GLU A 159 -16.27 4.97 14.38
CA GLU A 159 -17.47 5.62 13.87
C GLU A 159 -18.54 5.47 14.97
N PRO A 160 -18.88 6.54 15.72
CA PRO A 160 -20.16 6.53 16.42
C PRO A 160 -21.21 6.35 15.31
N ASN A 161 -22.01 5.30 15.43
CA ASN A 161 -23.15 5.00 14.58
C ASN A 161 -23.77 6.32 14.09
N LYS A 162 -23.62 6.67 12.80
CA LYS A 162 -24.14 7.92 12.24
C LYS A 162 -25.64 8.10 12.58
N GLY A 163 -26.36 6.99 12.75
CA GLY A 163 -27.75 6.99 13.20
C GLY A 163 -27.98 7.50 14.63
N ASP A 164 -27.02 7.38 15.55
CA ASP A 164 -27.16 7.85 16.94
C ASP A 164 -26.80 9.33 17.08
N LEU A 165 -25.85 9.84 16.29
CA LEU A 165 -25.54 11.27 16.21
C LEU A 165 -26.63 12.08 15.49
N GLU A 166 -27.22 11.52 14.44
CA GLU A 166 -28.33 12.18 13.72
C GLU A 166 -29.59 12.23 14.59
N LYS A 167 -29.90 11.15 15.32
CA LYS A 167 -30.98 11.14 16.32
C LYS A 167 -30.73 12.14 17.46
N GLY A 168 -29.52 12.19 18.00
CA GLY A 168 -29.17 13.13 19.07
C GLY A 168 -29.24 14.60 18.63
N ASN A 169 -28.91 14.90 17.37
CA ASN A 169 -29.08 16.24 16.82
C ASN A 169 -30.56 16.56 16.53
N LEU A 170 -31.35 15.59 16.06
CA LEU A 170 -32.78 15.79 15.80
C LEU A 170 -33.55 16.06 17.10
N GLU A 171 -33.29 15.28 18.15
CA GLU A 171 -33.91 15.43 19.47
C GLU A 171 -33.56 16.79 20.11
N LYS A 172 -32.31 17.26 19.94
CA LYS A 172 -31.90 18.60 20.40
C LYS A 172 -32.63 19.72 19.66
N VAL A 173 -32.78 19.61 18.34
CA VAL A 173 -33.51 20.59 17.53
C VAL A 173 -35.00 20.61 17.90
N GLU A 174 -35.58 19.46 18.21
CA GLU A 174 -36.97 19.35 18.68
C GLU A 174 -37.14 19.99 20.07
N LEU A 175 -36.23 19.72 21.00
CA LEU A 175 -36.26 20.30 22.35
C LEU A 175 -36.07 21.83 22.33
N GLU A 176 -35.20 22.34 21.44
CA GLU A 176 -34.94 23.77 21.29
C GLU A 176 -36.15 24.49 20.67
N LYS A 177 -36.85 23.86 19.71
CA LYS A 177 -38.11 24.37 19.18
C LYS A 177 -39.20 24.45 20.24
N VAL A 178 -39.36 23.40 21.06
CA VAL A 178 -40.35 23.37 22.14
C VAL A 178 -40.04 24.45 23.19
N ASN A 179 -38.77 24.66 23.55
CA ASN A 179 -38.38 25.71 24.49
C ASN A 179 -38.67 27.12 23.94
N MET A 180 -38.44 27.37 22.65
CA MET A 180 -38.79 28.65 22.03
C MET A 180 -40.31 28.89 21.99
N GLU A 181 -41.11 27.85 21.73
CA GLU A 181 -42.57 27.94 21.76
C GLU A 181 -43.12 28.20 23.18
N MET A 182 -42.52 27.57 24.20
CA MET A 182 -42.86 27.81 25.60
C MET A 182 -42.52 29.24 26.03
N GLU A 183 -41.35 29.77 25.66
CA GLU A 183 -40.96 31.15 25.97
C GLU A 183 -41.88 32.18 25.31
N ASP A 184 -42.33 31.93 24.07
CA ASP A 184 -43.25 32.83 23.37
C ASP A 184 -44.63 32.82 24.03
N MET A 185 -45.09 31.65 24.48
CA MET A 185 -46.34 31.52 25.23
C MET A 185 -46.29 32.22 26.59
N GLU A 186 -45.18 32.10 27.33
CA GLU A 186 -44.98 32.82 28.60
C GLU A 186 -44.97 34.33 28.42
N LYS A 187 -44.30 34.85 27.36
CA LYS A 187 -44.31 36.27 27.03
C LYS A 187 -45.71 36.77 26.69
N ASN A 188 -46.46 36.03 25.88
CA ASN A 188 -47.83 36.38 25.49
C ASN A 188 -48.80 36.39 26.69
N VAL A 189 -48.66 35.44 27.61
CA VAL A 189 -49.45 35.39 28.86
C VAL A 189 -49.06 36.53 29.81
N ALA A 190 -47.77 36.85 29.93
CA ALA A 190 -47.29 37.97 30.76
C ALA A 190 -47.78 39.33 30.22
N ILE A 191 -47.79 39.52 28.90
CA ILE A 191 -48.31 40.72 28.25
C ILE A 191 -49.82 40.86 28.51
N HIS A 192 -50.59 39.77 28.40
CA HIS A 192 -52.03 39.83 28.65
C HIS A 192 -52.36 40.11 30.13
N LYS A 193 -51.56 39.59 31.05
CA LYS A 193 -51.71 39.86 32.49
C LYS A 193 -51.41 41.32 32.85
N ASN A 194 -50.48 41.97 32.14
CA ASN A 194 -50.12 43.38 32.35
C ASN A 194 -51.05 44.37 31.63
N SER A 195 -51.87 43.90 30.68
CA SER A 195 -52.87 44.71 29.96
C SER A 195 -54.23 44.85 30.68
N ASN A 196 -54.39 44.22 31.85
CA ASN A 196 -55.64 44.20 32.64
C ASN A 196 -55.54 44.99 33.96
N PHE A 197 -54.62 45.95 34.05
CA PHE A 197 -54.53 46.94 35.15
C PHE A 197 -54.68 48.36 34.63
#